data_AF-A0A2E2PGK3-F1
#
_entry.id   AF-A0A2E2PGK3-F1
#
_cell.length_a   1.000
_cell.length_b   1.000
_cell.length_c   1.000
_cell.angle_alpha   90.00
_cell.angle_beta   90.00
_cell.angle_gamma   90.00
#
_symmetry.space_group_name_H-M   'P 1'
#
loop_
_entity.id
_entity.type
_entity.pdbx_description
1 polymer ?
#
loop_
_entity_poly.entity_id
_entity_poly.type
_entity_poly.pdbx_seq_one_letter_code
_entity_poly.pdbx_strand_id
1 'polypeptide(L)'
;MEMVLNLKEKENSKSSEKIDFSLPKFSIAEKQTTINKKLSFSGIGLHSGKKVTMNLFPAEENTGFLFKVKNGPNSLKTIRADYKNVSSTRLCTTITNDKFSVSTTEHILSALYALKIDNVIIELTENEVPVMDGSSKDFFETINESGISSQFDFKKLINIKKT
;
A
#
# COMPACT_ATOMS: atom_id res chain seq x y z
N MET A 1 21.83 -7.15 -72.25
CA MET A 1 22.44 -7.66 -71.01
C MET A 1 22.17 -6.60 -69.96
N GLU A 2 21.28 -6.94 -69.04
CA GLU A 2 20.69 -6.05 -68.03
C GLU A 2 21.74 -5.36 -67.14
N MET A 3 21.47 -4.14 -66.67
CA MET A 3 21.04 -3.94 -65.28
C MET A 3 20.82 -2.44 -64.95
N VAL A 4 19.56 -2.16 -64.62
CA VAL A 4 19.12 -1.53 -63.36
C VAL A 4 19.50 -0.07 -63.09
N LEU A 5 18.48 0.79 -63.24
CA LEU A 5 18.30 2.05 -62.50
C LEU A 5 18.47 1.80 -61.00
N ASN A 6 19.20 2.67 -60.29
CA ASN A 6 18.84 2.91 -58.89
C ASN A 6 19.02 4.38 -58.50
N LEU A 7 17.88 5.03 -58.31
CA LEU A 7 17.71 6.35 -57.73
C LEU A 7 18.13 6.28 -56.25
N LYS A 8 19.08 7.12 -55.83
CA LYS A 8 19.35 7.31 -54.40
C LYS A 8 18.29 8.25 -53.83
N GLU A 9 17.24 7.67 -53.26
CA GLU A 9 16.30 8.37 -52.41
C GLU A 9 17.00 8.85 -51.13
N LYS A 10 16.77 10.12 -50.80
CA LYS A 10 17.08 10.72 -49.51
C LYS A 10 16.15 10.09 -48.46
N GLU A 11 16.67 9.21 -47.62
CA GLU A 11 15.99 8.88 -46.37
C GLU A 11 16.54 9.73 -45.22
N ASN A 12 15.62 10.56 -44.76
CA ASN A 12 15.66 11.49 -43.66
C ASN A 12 15.83 10.69 -42.35
N SER A 13 17.02 10.73 -41.75
CA SER A 13 17.28 10.14 -40.44
C SER A 13 16.56 10.93 -39.35
N LYS A 14 15.28 10.63 -39.14
CA LYS A 14 14.58 10.97 -37.89
C LYS A 14 15.31 10.24 -36.77
N SER A 15 16.05 10.99 -35.98
CA SER A 15 16.60 10.57 -34.69
C SER A 15 15.45 10.04 -33.83
N SER A 16 15.36 8.73 -33.71
CA SER A 16 14.58 8.09 -32.68
C SER A 16 15.22 8.45 -31.34
N GLU A 17 14.58 9.38 -30.61
CA GLU A 17 14.90 9.61 -29.21
C GLU A 17 14.76 8.27 -28.48
N LYS A 18 15.91 7.68 -28.17
CA LYS A 18 15.98 6.51 -27.29
C LYS A 18 15.54 7.01 -25.92
N ILE A 19 14.29 6.74 -25.56
CA ILE A 19 13.82 6.86 -24.19
C ILE A 19 14.65 5.88 -23.38
N ASP A 20 15.57 6.41 -22.58
CA ASP A 20 16.42 5.63 -21.72
C ASP A 20 15.57 5.07 -20.56
N PHE A 21 15.25 3.78 -20.64
CA PHE A 21 14.63 3.02 -19.56
C PHE A 21 15.66 2.60 -18.48
N SER A 22 16.85 3.19 -18.44
CA SER A 22 17.82 2.87 -17.41
C SER A 22 17.23 3.15 -16.04
N LEU A 23 17.04 2.06 -15.28
CA LEU A 23 16.57 2.13 -13.91
C LEU A 23 17.56 3.00 -13.12
N PRO A 24 17.07 3.90 -12.26
CA PRO A 24 17.95 4.78 -11.52
C PRO A 24 18.93 3.94 -10.69
N LYS A 25 20.22 4.30 -10.74
CA LYS A 25 21.33 3.68 -9.99
C LYS A 25 21.24 3.99 -8.48
N PHE A 26 20.06 3.88 -7.88
CA PHE A 26 19.99 3.67 -6.43
C PHE A 26 20.42 2.24 -6.17
N SER A 27 21.28 2.03 -5.18
CA SER A 27 21.80 0.70 -4.82
C SER A 27 20.64 -0.25 -4.52
N ILE A 28 20.34 -1.13 -5.48
CA ILE A 28 19.29 -2.16 -5.50
C ILE A 28 17.88 -1.59 -5.41
N ALA A 29 17.13 -1.65 -6.52
CA ALA A 29 15.70 -1.43 -6.50
C ALA A 29 15.03 -2.48 -5.58
N GLU A 30 14.42 -2.02 -4.48
CA GLU A 30 13.68 -2.88 -3.56
C GLU A 30 12.38 -3.35 -4.23
N LYS A 31 12.00 -4.61 -4.04
CA LYS A 31 10.70 -5.15 -4.46
C LYS A 31 9.62 -4.77 -3.46
N GLN A 32 8.38 -4.64 -3.92
CA GLN A 32 7.23 -4.50 -3.02
C GLN A 32 7.07 -5.74 -2.16
N THR A 33 6.49 -5.58 -0.98
CA THR A 33 6.24 -6.69 -0.06
C THR A 33 4.82 -6.72 0.50
N THR A 34 4.37 -7.91 0.85
CA THR A 34 3.08 -8.21 1.50
C THR A 34 3.29 -9.22 2.63
N ILE A 35 2.31 -9.39 3.51
CA ILE A 35 2.32 -10.48 4.50
C ILE A 35 2.17 -11.85 3.82
N ASN A 36 2.69 -12.92 4.44
CA ASN A 36 2.64 -14.28 3.89
C ASN A 36 1.24 -14.93 3.93
N LYS A 37 0.48 -14.64 4.98
CA LYS A 37 -0.78 -15.31 5.28
C LYS A 37 -1.72 -14.37 6.01
N LYS A 38 -2.99 -14.78 6.12
CA LYS A 38 -3.98 -14.05 6.91
C LYS A 38 -3.57 -13.98 8.38
N LEU A 39 -3.68 -12.80 8.99
CA LEU A 39 -3.54 -12.58 10.43
C LEU A 39 -4.83 -12.01 11.01
N SER A 40 -5.06 -12.24 12.29
CA SER A 40 -6.27 -11.76 12.98
C SER A 40 -5.91 -11.21 14.35
N PHE A 41 -6.44 -10.03 14.66
CA PHE A 41 -6.29 -9.32 15.92
C PHE A 41 -7.68 -9.03 16.46
N SER A 42 -7.93 -9.31 17.74
CA SER A 42 -9.20 -8.99 18.38
C SER A 42 -8.96 -8.19 19.64
N GLY A 43 -9.72 -7.12 19.80
CA GLY A 43 -9.53 -6.18 20.90
C GLY A 43 -10.71 -5.22 21.03
N ILE A 44 -10.44 -4.09 21.65
CA ILE A 44 -11.42 -3.02 21.87
C ILE A 44 -10.92 -1.76 21.15
N GLY A 45 -11.80 -1.00 20.51
CA GLY A 45 -11.47 0.33 20.01
C GLY A 45 -11.28 1.33 21.16
N LEU A 46 -10.21 2.12 21.14
CA LEU A 46 -9.85 3.04 22.23
C LEU A 46 -10.96 4.05 22.52
N HIS A 47 -11.51 4.66 21.47
CA HIS A 47 -12.46 5.75 21.59
C HIS A 47 -13.92 5.28 21.56
N SER A 48 -14.22 4.23 20.78
CA SER A 48 -15.58 3.70 20.68
C SER A 48 -15.95 2.74 21.82
N GLY A 49 -14.97 2.11 22.48
CA GLY A 49 -15.20 1.06 23.48
C GLY A 49 -15.81 -0.22 22.91
N LYS A 50 -15.92 -0.35 21.58
CA LYS A 50 -16.52 -1.51 20.93
C LYS A 50 -15.51 -2.63 20.75
N LYS A 51 -15.98 -3.88 20.84
CA LYS A 51 -15.19 -5.05 20.44
C LYS A 51 -15.01 -5.04 18.92
N VAL A 52 -13.77 -5.18 18.47
CA VAL A 52 -13.43 -5.20 17.05
C VAL A 52 -12.48 -6.35 16.75
N THR A 53 -12.72 -7.02 15.63
CA THR A 53 -11.77 -7.95 15.02
C THR A 53 -11.21 -7.31 13.76
N MET A 54 -9.88 -7.21 13.69
CA MET A 54 -9.11 -6.80 12.53
C MET A 54 -8.46 -8.01 11.88
N ASN A 55 -8.65 -8.19 10.57
CA ASN A 55 -7.97 -9.21 9.79
C ASN A 55 -7.06 -8.55 8.77
N LEU A 56 -5.80 -8.99 8.70
CA LEU A 56 -4.87 -8.60 7.66
C LEU A 56 -4.81 -9.70 6.61
N PHE A 57 -4.91 -9.35 5.34
CA PHE A 57 -4.77 -10.27 4.22
C PHE A 57 -3.61 -9.86 3.31
N PRO A 58 -2.88 -10.83 2.74
CA PRO A 58 -1.96 -10.54 1.64
C PRO A 58 -2.69 -9.79 0.53
N ALA A 59 -2.00 -8.87 -0.14
CA ALA A 59 -2.58 -8.08 -1.22
C ALA A 59 -1.69 -8.02 -2.44
N GLU A 60 -2.33 -7.84 -3.60
CA GLU A 60 -1.65 -7.68 -4.88
C GLU A 60 -0.77 -6.42 -4.91
N GLU A 61 0.17 -6.40 -5.85
CA GLU A 61 1.07 -5.28 -6.08
C GLU A 61 0.30 -3.97 -6.30
N ASN A 62 0.89 -2.86 -5.84
CA ASN A 62 0.33 -1.50 -5.93
C ASN A 62 -1.00 -1.28 -5.19
N THR A 63 -1.52 -2.27 -4.45
CA THR A 63 -2.71 -2.12 -3.60
C THR A 63 -2.50 -1.03 -2.54
N GLY A 64 -1.30 -0.94 -1.96
CA GLY A 64 -1.06 -0.14 -0.77
C GLY A 64 -1.74 -0.74 0.47
N PHE A 65 -1.99 0.09 1.47
CA PHE A 65 -2.82 -0.29 2.63
C PHE A 65 -4.28 0.05 2.35
N LEU A 66 -5.12 -0.98 2.29
CA LEU A 66 -6.52 -0.86 1.90
C LEU A 66 -7.43 -1.28 3.06
N PHE A 67 -8.07 -0.32 3.71
CA PHE A 67 -9.03 -0.57 4.78
C PHE A 67 -10.39 -0.97 4.21
N LYS A 68 -11.01 -1.96 4.84
CA LYS A 68 -12.35 -2.46 4.53
C LYS A 68 -13.10 -2.63 5.84
N VAL A 69 -14.35 -2.18 5.91
CA VAL A 69 -15.24 -2.49 7.04
C VAL A 69 -16.34 -3.42 6.55
N LYS A 70 -16.59 -4.48 7.32
CA LYS A 70 -17.57 -5.52 6.98
C LYS A 70 -19.00 -4.99 7.22
N ASN A 71 -19.49 -4.11 6.35
CA ASN A 71 -20.84 -3.55 6.43
C ASN A 71 -21.83 -4.34 5.54
N GLY A 72 -22.47 -5.35 6.11
CA GLY A 72 -23.60 -6.05 5.50
C GLY A 72 -23.32 -6.80 4.18
N PRO A 73 -24.33 -7.43 3.59
CA PRO A 73 -24.16 -8.42 2.50
C PRO A 73 -23.71 -7.84 1.15
N ASN A 74 -23.49 -6.53 1.01
CA ASN A 74 -23.20 -5.94 -0.30
C ASN A 74 -22.29 -4.70 -0.30
N SER A 75 -21.36 -4.60 0.65
CA SER A 75 -20.41 -3.48 0.65
C SER A 75 -18.95 -3.94 0.62
N LEU A 76 -18.44 -4.18 -0.59
CA LEU A 76 -17.01 -4.15 -0.90
C LEU A 76 -16.53 -2.69 -0.93
N LYS A 77 -16.78 -1.94 0.14
CA LYS A 77 -16.34 -0.55 0.23
C LYS A 77 -14.99 -0.53 0.91
N THR A 78 -14.06 0.19 0.29
CA THR A 78 -12.67 0.28 0.77
C THR A 78 -12.23 1.75 0.87
N ILE A 79 -11.28 2.01 1.76
CA ILE A 79 -10.60 3.30 1.89
C ILE A 79 -9.09 3.01 1.83
N ARG A 80 -8.39 3.66 0.90
CA ARG A 80 -6.93 3.59 0.86
C ARG A 80 -6.35 4.46 1.97
N ALA A 81 -5.32 3.99 2.66
CA ALA A 81 -4.54 4.82 3.59
C ALA A 81 -3.69 5.83 2.81
N ASP A 82 -4.36 6.85 2.28
CA ASP A 82 -3.79 7.96 1.53
C ASP A 82 -4.01 9.24 2.34
N TYR A 83 -3.02 10.14 2.35
CA TYR A 83 -3.11 11.41 3.09
C TYR A 83 -4.34 12.24 2.67
N LYS A 84 -4.80 12.09 1.43
CA LYS A 84 -6.00 12.76 0.91
C LYS A 84 -7.29 12.29 1.59
N ASN A 85 -7.29 11.09 2.16
CA ASN A 85 -8.45 10.53 2.85
C ASN A 85 -8.45 10.83 4.35
N VAL A 86 -7.42 11.50 4.89
CA VAL A 86 -7.38 11.88 6.30
C VAL A 86 -8.41 12.98 6.55
N SER A 87 -9.39 12.70 7.40
CA SER A 87 -10.49 13.62 7.72
C SER A 87 -10.37 14.25 9.10
N SER A 88 -9.63 13.63 10.01
CA SER A 88 -9.38 14.16 11.36
C SER A 88 -8.06 13.63 11.91
N THR A 89 -7.39 14.47 12.69
CA THR A 89 -6.21 14.13 13.52
C THR A 89 -6.45 14.44 15.00
N ARG A 90 -7.69 14.77 15.37
CA ARG A 90 -8.05 15.05 16.76
C ARG A 90 -8.13 13.73 17.54
N LEU A 91 -7.27 13.57 18.54
CA LEU A 91 -7.06 12.36 19.36
C LEU A 91 -6.45 11.17 18.61
N CYS A 92 -6.87 10.92 17.37
CA CYS A 92 -6.33 9.86 16.52
C CYS A 92 -6.38 10.23 15.03
N THR A 93 -5.72 9.44 14.17
CA THR A 93 -5.83 9.59 12.71
C THR A 93 -7.05 8.84 12.20
N THR A 94 -7.99 9.59 11.63
CA THR A 94 -9.20 9.06 10.98
C THR A 94 -9.12 9.25 9.48
N ILE A 95 -9.39 8.17 8.73
CA ILE A 95 -9.57 8.21 7.28
C ILE A 95 -11.04 8.02 6.92
N THR A 96 -11.51 8.76 5.92
CA THR A 96 -12.91 8.77 5.51
C THR A 96 -13.02 8.75 3.98
N ASN A 97 -14.04 8.08 3.45
CA ASN A 97 -14.55 8.29 2.10
C ASN A 97 -16.04 8.66 2.16
N ASP A 98 -16.69 8.79 1.01
CA ASP A 98 -18.12 9.14 0.90
C ASP A 98 -19.08 8.18 1.65
N LYS A 99 -18.59 7.05 2.16
CA LYS A 99 -19.43 5.95 2.63
C LYS A 99 -19.17 5.54 4.07
N PHE A 100 -17.92 5.61 4.56
CA PHE A 100 -17.57 5.25 5.93
C PHE A 100 -16.27 5.91 6.38
N SER A 101 -15.96 5.76 7.66
CA SER A 101 -14.70 6.21 8.27
C SER A 101 -14.06 5.09 9.07
N VAL A 102 -12.73 5.12 9.18
CA VAL A 102 -11.95 4.25 10.07
C VAL A 102 -11.04 5.15 10.92
N SER A 103 -11.11 4.96 12.23
CA SER A 103 -10.34 5.71 13.22
C SER A 103 -9.18 4.89 13.81
N THR A 104 -8.23 5.58 14.43
CA THR A 104 -7.08 4.98 15.15
C THR A 104 -6.17 4.15 14.23
N THR A 105 -5.97 4.62 13.00
CA THR A 105 -5.22 3.90 11.96
C THR A 105 -3.69 3.91 12.17
N GLU A 106 -3.18 4.84 12.96
CA GLU A 106 -1.77 5.17 13.09
C GLU A 106 -0.89 4.02 13.60
N HIS A 107 -1.32 3.24 14.60
CA HIS A 107 -0.46 2.22 15.22
C HIS A 107 -0.25 1.01 14.32
N ILE A 108 -1.31 0.55 13.64
CA ILE A 108 -1.17 -0.54 12.66
C ILE A 108 -0.36 -0.09 11.44
N LEU A 109 -0.58 1.13 10.95
CA LEU A 109 0.20 1.69 9.85
C LEU A 109 1.69 1.82 10.23
N SER A 110 1.99 2.26 11.45
CA SER A 110 3.35 2.32 11.99
C SER A 110 4.03 0.95 11.98
N ALA A 111 3.34 -0.11 12.44
CA ALA A 111 3.89 -1.47 12.41
C ALA A 111 4.17 -1.97 10.99
N LEU A 112 3.23 -1.75 10.06
CA LEU A 112 3.37 -2.14 8.65
C LEU A 112 4.55 -1.41 7.99
N TYR A 113 4.68 -0.10 8.22
CA TYR A 113 5.79 0.69 7.71
C TYR A 113 7.14 0.24 8.29
N ALA A 114 7.21 -0.03 9.60
CA ALA A 114 8.44 -0.51 10.25
C ALA A 114 8.91 -1.85 9.68
N LEU A 115 7.98 -2.72 9.30
CA LEU A 115 8.24 -4.00 8.64
C LEU A 115 8.44 -3.90 7.13
N LYS A 116 8.50 -2.69 6.58
CA LYS A 116 8.63 -2.40 5.14
C LYS A 116 7.52 -2.99 4.25
N ILE A 117 6.37 -3.33 4.81
CA ILE A 117 5.24 -3.88 4.06
C ILE A 117 4.64 -2.81 3.15
N ASP A 118 4.35 -3.16 1.90
CA ASP A 118 3.81 -2.23 0.89
C ASP A 118 2.31 -2.47 0.62
N ASN A 119 1.88 -3.73 0.61
CA ASN A 119 0.54 -4.11 0.18
C ASN A 119 -0.15 -5.00 1.22
N VAL A 120 -1.25 -4.53 1.82
CA VAL A 120 -2.09 -5.31 2.75
C VAL A 120 -3.54 -4.83 2.67
N ILE A 121 -4.48 -5.78 2.71
CA ILE A 121 -5.89 -5.48 2.97
C ILE A 121 -6.16 -5.61 4.46
N ILE A 122 -6.73 -4.54 5.06
CA ILE A 122 -7.03 -4.42 6.48
C ILE A 122 -8.55 -4.45 6.65
N GLU A 123 -9.11 -5.61 7.00
CA GLU A 123 -10.55 -5.77 7.20
C GLU A 123 -10.92 -5.63 8.67
N LEU A 124 -11.92 -4.80 8.98
CA LEU A 124 -12.42 -4.56 10.33
C LEU A 124 -13.90 -4.93 10.44
N THR A 125 -14.31 -5.39 11.62
CA THR A 125 -15.74 -5.58 11.95
C THR A 125 -16.42 -4.29 12.40
N GLU A 126 -15.66 -3.29 12.85
CA GLU A 126 -16.14 -1.98 13.32
C GLU A 126 -15.26 -0.84 12.73
N ASN A 127 -15.70 0.40 12.89
CA ASN A 127 -15.06 1.59 12.30
C ASN A 127 -13.84 2.13 13.08
N GLU A 128 -13.17 1.29 13.87
CA GLU A 128 -12.00 1.66 14.67
C GLU A 128 -11.03 0.49 14.76
N VAL A 129 -9.73 0.73 14.60
CA VAL A 129 -8.68 -0.29 14.79
C VAL A 129 -8.59 -0.66 16.28
N PRO A 130 -8.41 -1.95 16.64
CA PRO A 130 -8.23 -2.33 18.04
C PRO A 130 -7.03 -1.63 18.66
N VAL A 131 -7.16 -1.10 19.87
CA VAL A 131 -6.09 -0.37 20.55
C VAL A 131 -4.93 -1.26 21.00
N MET A 132 -5.20 -2.55 21.22
CA MET A 132 -4.25 -3.51 21.79
C MET A 132 -3.70 -2.99 23.13
N ASP A 133 -2.38 -2.94 23.31
CA ASP A 133 -1.71 -2.35 24.47
C ASP A 133 -1.53 -0.82 24.38
N GLY A 134 -2.02 -0.19 23.30
CA GLY A 134 -1.83 1.23 23.02
C GLY A 134 -0.54 1.55 22.25
N SER A 135 0.22 0.54 21.84
CA SER A 135 1.41 0.68 21.01
C SER A 135 1.27 -0.06 19.67
N SER A 136 2.34 -0.08 18.87
CA SER A 136 2.43 -0.90 17.64
C SER A 136 3.00 -2.30 17.90
N LYS A 137 3.40 -2.62 19.13
CA LYS A 137 4.18 -3.82 19.47
C LYS A 137 3.48 -5.11 19.06
N ASP A 138 2.23 -5.30 19.50
CA ASP A 138 1.46 -6.51 19.23
C ASP A 138 1.28 -6.76 17.73
N PHE A 139 1.04 -5.69 16.96
CA PHE A 139 0.96 -5.75 15.51
C PHE A 139 2.31 -6.13 14.90
N PHE A 140 3.37 -5.45 15.30
CA PHE A 140 4.72 -5.67 14.77
C PHE A 140 5.19 -7.11 15.01
N GLU A 141 5.12 -7.60 16.26
CA GLU A 141 5.61 -8.93 16.64
C GLU A 141 4.85 -10.01 15.86
N THR A 142 3.52 -9.95 15.86
CA THR A 142 2.68 -10.94 15.17
C THR A 142 2.92 -10.95 13.65
N ILE A 143 3.07 -9.78 13.03
CA ILE A 143 3.32 -9.70 11.58
C ILE A 143 4.74 -10.21 11.25
N ASN A 144 5.74 -9.81 12.04
CA ASN A 144 7.12 -10.24 11.87
C ASN A 144 7.25 -11.77 11.97
N GLU A 145 6.61 -12.38 12.97
CA GLU A 145 6.58 -13.84 13.15
C GLU A 145 5.85 -14.57 12.02
N SER A 146 4.88 -13.94 11.37
CA SER A 146 4.17 -14.53 10.24
C SER A 146 5.01 -14.62 8.95
N GLY A 147 6.06 -13.80 8.88
CA GLY A 147 6.92 -13.63 7.72
C GLY A 147 6.31 -12.75 6.62
N ILE A 148 7.20 -12.29 5.75
CA ILE A 148 6.93 -11.30 4.70
C ILE A 148 7.29 -11.93 3.34
N SER A 149 6.44 -11.69 2.33
CA SER A 149 6.62 -12.13 0.96
C SER A 149 7.01 -10.96 0.06
N SER A 150 8.08 -11.16 -0.72
CA SER A 150 8.44 -10.25 -1.81
C SER A 150 7.52 -10.46 -3.01
N GLN A 151 7.16 -9.38 -3.68
CA GLN A 151 6.40 -9.37 -4.92
C GLN A 151 7.33 -9.09 -6.13
N PHE A 152 6.82 -9.08 -7.35
CA PHE A 152 7.59 -8.84 -8.57
C PHE A 152 7.84 -7.35 -8.84
N ASP A 153 6.84 -6.49 -8.61
CA ASP A 153 6.95 -5.06 -8.89
C ASP A 153 7.86 -4.32 -7.90
N PHE A 154 8.43 -3.22 -8.35
CA PHE A 154 9.38 -2.43 -7.57
C PHE A 154 8.67 -1.48 -6.60
N LYS A 155 9.29 -1.29 -5.43
CA LYS A 155 8.84 -0.36 -4.40
C LYS A 155 9.05 1.08 -4.86
N LYS A 156 8.01 1.90 -4.69
CA LYS A 156 8.06 3.35 -4.97
C LYS A 156 8.50 4.07 -3.71
N LEU A 157 9.53 4.91 -3.82
CA LEU A 157 10.07 5.70 -2.71
C LEU A 157 9.80 7.19 -2.94
N ILE A 158 9.56 7.92 -1.85
CA ILE A 158 9.41 9.37 -1.88
C ILE A 158 10.78 10.00 -1.58
N ASN A 159 11.31 10.74 -2.55
CA ASN A 159 12.55 11.49 -2.40
C ASN A 159 12.24 12.98 -2.14
N ILE A 160 12.64 13.48 -0.97
CA ILE A 160 12.47 14.89 -0.59
C ILE A 160 13.61 15.71 -1.21
N LYS A 161 13.29 16.52 -2.23
CA LYS A 161 14.30 17.30 -2.98
C LYS A 161 14.61 18.67 -2.37
N LYS A 162 13.72 19.19 -1.53
CA LYS A 162 13.82 20.53 -0.95
C LYS A 162 13.05 20.58 0.38
N THR A 163 13.55 21.38 1.32
CA THR A 163 12.92 21.71 2.61
C THR A 163 12.44 23.15 2.59
#